data_AF-A0AAX0KMB8-F1
#
_entry.id   AF-A0AAX0KMB8-F1
#
_cell.length_a   1.000
_cell.length_b   1.000
_cell.length_c   1.000
_cell.angle_alpha   90.00
_cell.angle_beta   90.00
_cell.angle_gamma   90.00
#
_symmetry.space_group_name_H-M   'P 1'
#
loop_
_entity.id
_entity.type
_entity.pdbx_description
1 polymer ?
#
loop_
_entity_poly.entity_id
_entity_poly.type
_entity_poly.pdbx_seq_one_letter_code
_entity_poly.pdbx_strand_id
1 'polypeptide(L)'
;MDSQPERPILLVTRPAVAAEGFVEAFRNRFGQDWPVIVSPLTEIEPLDTPIPEFQTAIFTSQNAVAAFQRLAQGQGRRAYCVGQRTAQAAREAGFDAIAGPGDAEALSEMIAQRELGGKLLFLRGEQVAFDLEERLNSAGIETESAIIYRQVSRPLSDEAQAVLRASRPVLVPIFSPNAADRFLNSLPDAPKPPLFVAAMSEAVASRLKSASLCHLEVAPHPDAQGMLDALAVLLQRQKAG
;
A
#
# COMPACT_ATOMS: atom_id res chain seq x y z
N MET A 1 2.14 -29.51 -32.86
CA MET A 1 1.41 -28.37 -32.30
C MET A 1 2.28 -27.84 -31.18
N ASP A 2 3.13 -26.85 -31.49
CA ASP A 2 3.97 -26.22 -30.48
C ASP A 2 3.05 -25.46 -29.51
N SER A 3 2.75 -26.08 -28.38
CA SER A 3 2.12 -25.38 -27.26
C SER A 3 3.12 -24.33 -26.79
N GLN A 4 2.89 -23.06 -27.16
CA GLN A 4 3.58 -21.96 -26.51
C GLN A 4 3.45 -22.15 -24.99
N PRO A 5 4.54 -22.04 -24.22
CA PRO A 5 4.47 -22.20 -22.78
C PRO A 5 3.45 -21.22 -22.22
N GLU A 6 2.52 -21.74 -21.41
CA GLU A 6 1.43 -20.96 -20.86
C GLU A 6 1.99 -19.80 -20.02
N ARG A 7 1.57 -18.55 -20.29
CA ARG A 7 2.10 -17.36 -19.60
C ARG A 7 1.94 -17.50 -18.09
N PRO A 8 2.90 -17.05 -17.26
CA PRO A 8 2.72 -17.10 -15.81
C PRO A 8 1.57 -16.18 -15.36
N ILE A 9 0.86 -16.57 -14.32
CA ILE A 9 -0.20 -15.74 -13.73
C ILE A 9 0.45 -14.64 -12.89
N LEU A 10 0.03 -13.39 -13.05
CA LEU A 10 0.41 -12.32 -12.15
C LEU A 10 -0.52 -12.31 -10.94
N LEU A 11 0.00 -12.59 -9.75
CA LEU A 11 -0.74 -12.51 -8.48
C LEU A 11 -0.38 -11.23 -7.73
N VAL A 12 -1.28 -10.26 -7.68
CA VAL A 12 -1.08 -8.97 -7.00
C VAL A 12 -1.76 -8.99 -5.63
N THR A 13 -0.97 -8.79 -4.56
CA THR A 13 -1.43 -8.91 -3.17
C THR A 13 -1.63 -7.58 -2.43
N ARG A 14 -1.58 -6.46 -3.17
CA ARG A 14 -1.80 -5.11 -2.64
C ARG A 14 -3.29 -4.82 -2.40
N PRO A 15 -3.64 -3.83 -1.55
CA PRO A 15 -5.01 -3.30 -1.46
C PRO A 15 -5.57 -2.96 -2.84
N ALA A 16 -6.86 -3.22 -3.07
CA ALA A 16 -7.50 -3.18 -4.40
C ALA A 16 -7.20 -1.91 -5.20
N VAL A 17 -7.40 -0.72 -4.61
CA VAL A 17 -7.14 0.58 -5.27
C VAL A 17 -5.67 0.71 -5.71
N ALA A 18 -4.72 0.25 -4.91
CA ALA A 18 -3.31 0.30 -5.25
C ALA A 18 -2.90 -0.80 -6.25
N ALA A 19 -3.65 -1.91 -6.30
CA ALA A 19 -3.46 -2.97 -7.26
C ALA A 19 -3.91 -2.55 -8.66
N GLU A 20 -5.04 -1.87 -8.80
CA GLU A 20 -5.60 -1.43 -10.09
C GLU A 20 -4.58 -0.66 -10.94
N GLY A 21 -4.01 0.42 -10.40
CA GLY A 21 -3.03 1.22 -11.15
C GLY A 21 -1.75 0.46 -11.50
N PHE A 22 -1.33 -0.49 -10.65
CA PHE A 22 -0.18 -1.35 -10.97
C PHE A 22 -0.51 -2.36 -12.06
N VAL A 23 -1.69 -2.98 -12.01
CA VAL A 23 -2.18 -3.94 -13.02
C VAL A 23 -2.34 -3.28 -14.38
N GLU A 24 -2.87 -2.06 -14.41
CA GLU A 24 -2.96 -1.27 -15.64
C GLU A 24 -1.57 -1.01 -16.24
N ALA A 25 -0.63 -0.51 -15.44
CA ALA A 25 0.75 -0.28 -15.89
C ALA A 25 1.43 -1.57 -16.37
N PHE A 26 1.19 -2.69 -15.69
CA PHE A 26 1.67 -4.01 -16.08
C PHE A 26 1.09 -4.44 -17.43
N ARG A 27 -0.22 -4.35 -17.62
CA ARG A 27 -0.89 -4.72 -18.89
C ARG A 27 -0.44 -3.83 -20.05
N ASN A 28 -0.26 -2.54 -19.82
CA ASN A 28 0.27 -1.61 -20.80
C ASN A 28 1.68 -1.98 -21.26
N ARG A 29 2.51 -2.55 -20.36
CA ARG A 29 3.88 -2.94 -20.67
C ARG A 29 4.01 -4.35 -21.26
N PHE A 30 3.23 -5.32 -20.79
CA PHE A 30 3.45 -6.74 -21.10
C PHE A 30 2.33 -7.39 -21.92
N GLY A 31 1.18 -6.74 -22.06
CA GLY A 31 0.04 -7.23 -22.84
C GLY A 31 -1.28 -7.16 -22.07
N GLN A 32 -2.34 -6.70 -22.74
CA GLN A 32 -3.67 -6.52 -22.14
C GLN A 32 -4.35 -7.84 -21.75
N ASP A 33 -4.04 -8.90 -22.48
CA ASP A 33 -4.55 -10.26 -22.32
C ASP A 33 -3.84 -11.06 -21.22
N TRP A 34 -2.94 -10.43 -20.45
CA TRP A 34 -2.20 -11.14 -19.42
C TRP A 34 -3.12 -11.64 -18.29
N PRO A 35 -2.99 -12.91 -17.85
CA PRO A 35 -3.75 -13.45 -16.73
C PRO A 35 -3.31 -12.81 -15.41
N VAL A 36 -4.23 -12.09 -14.77
CA VAL A 36 -3.97 -11.36 -13.51
C VAL A 36 -5.01 -11.74 -12.48
N ILE A 37 -4.55 -12.10 -11.28
CA ILE A 37 -5.38 -12.27 -10.09
C ILE A 37 -5.01 -11.17 -9.10
N VAL A 38 -5.99 -10.41 -8.66
CA VAL A 38 -5.85 -9.44 -7.56
C VAL A 38 -6.43 -10.06 -6.30
N SER A 39 -5.59 -10.30 -5.30
CA SER A 39 -5.99 -10.92 -4.03
C SER A 39 -5.30 -10.20 -2.88
N PRO A 40 -5.86 -9.07 -2.40
CA PRO A 40 -5.26 -8.28 -1.33
C PRO A 40 -5.06 -9.10 -0.05
N LEU A 41 -3.84 -9.11 0.49
CA LEU A 41 -3.54 -9.70 1.82
C LEU A 41 -3.86 -8.73 2.96
N THR A 42 -4.30 -7.53 2.60
CA THR A 42 -4.61 -6.43 3.49
C THR A 42 -5.72 -5.60 2.91
N GLU A 43 -6.70 -5.25 3.74
CA GLU A 43 -7.71 -4.25 3.41
C GLU A 43 -7.70 -3.10 4.39
N ILE A 44 -8.13 -1.94 3.90
CA ILE A 44 -8.44 -0.78 4.70
C ILE A 44 -9.94 -0.84 5.00
N GLU A 45 -10.28 -1.06 6.26
CA GLU A 45 -11.66 -1.08 6.73
C GLU A 45 -11.98 0.28 7.36
N PRO A 46 -12.84 1.10 6.75
CA PRO A 46 -13.31 2.33 7.36
C PRO A 46 -14.08 2.02 8.65
N LEU A 47 -14.00 2.93 9.61
CA LEU A 47 -14.74 2.86 10.87
C LEU A 47 -15.77 3.99 10.92
N ASP A 48 -16.96 3.72 11.42
CA ASP A 48 -18.02 4.70 11.66
C ASP A 48 -17.76 5.51 12.94
N THR A 49 -16.57 6.09 13.03
CA THR A 49 -16.14 6.85 14.21
C THR A 49 -16.74 8.25 14.17
N PRO A 50 -17.46 8.69 15.23
CA PRO A 50 -17.93 10.06 15.33
C PRO A 50 -16.76 11.04 15.25
N ILE A 51 -16.89 12.04 14.37
CA ILE A 51 -15.85 13.05 14.18
C ILE A 51 -16.12 14.21 15.13
N PRO A 52 -15.22 14.52 16.09
CA PRO A 52 -15.39 15.67 16.98
C PRO A 52 -15.31 16.98 16.19
N GLU A 53 -15.78 18.08 16.77
CA GLU A 53 -15.59 19.41 16.19
C GLU A 53 -14.10 19.78 16.11
N PHE A 54 -13.67 20.35 14.98
CA PHE A 54 -12.27 20.68 14.70
C PHE A 54 -12.15 21.79 13.65
N GLN A 55 -11.04 22.54 13.74
CA GLN A 55 -10.74 23.63 12.79
C GLN A 55 -9.79 23.17 11.69
N THR A 56 -8.78 22.38 12.05
CA THR A 56 -7.73 21.93 11.14
C THR A 56 -7.57 20.41 11.21
N ALA A 57 -7.62 19.74 10.06
CA ALA A 57 -7.36 18.32 9.97
C ALA A 57 -5.86 18.04 9.80
N ILE A 58 -5.42 16.86 10.23
CA ILE A 58 -4.10 16.30 9.90
C ILE A 58 -4.33 14.94 9.23
N PHE A 59 -3.70 14.74 8.07
CA PHE A 59 -3.72 13.48 7.33
C PHE A 59 -2.31 12.99 7.02
N THR A 60 -1.97 11.79 7.49
CA THR A 60 -0.69 11.14 7.19
C THR A 60 -0.80 10.05 6.13
N SER A 61 -1.98 9.87 5.53
CA SER A 61 -2.21 8.87 4.48
C SER A 61 -3.42 9.23 3.62
N GLN A 62 -3.38 8.87 2.34
CA GLN A 62 -4.55 8.94 1.45
C GLN A 62 -5.69 8.04 1.96
N ASN A 63 -5.40 6.96 2.69
CA ASN A 63 -6.42 6.10 3.30
C ASN A 63 -7.23 6.83 4.36
N ALA A 64 -6.60 7.73 5.13
CA ALA A 64 -7.29 8.55 6.11
C ALA A 64 -8.25 9.54 5.43
N VAL A 65 -7.81 10.16 4.33
CA VAL A 65 -8.67 11.04 3.53
C VAL A 65 -9.87 10.28 2.96
N ALA A 66 -9.63 9.11 2.35
CA ALA A 66 -10.68 8.27 1.78
C ALA A 66 -11.68 7.77 2.84
N ALA A 67 -11.20 7.40 4.04
CA ALA A 67 -12.07 7.04 5.15
C ALA A 67 -12.90 8.24 5.63
N PHE A 68 -12.27 9.41 5.76
CA PHE A 68 -12.96 10.64 6.18
C PHE A 68 -14.07 11.05 5.21
N GLN A 69 -13.87 10.93 3.89
CA GLN A 69 -14.89 11.25 2.88
C GLN A 69 -16.21 10.47 3.03
N ARG A 70 -16.18 9.31 3.71
CA ARG A 70 -17.38 8.53 4.03
C ARG A 70 -18.15 9.09 5.22
N LEU A 71 -17.46 9.81 6.10
CA LEU A 71 -17.99 10.34 7.36
C LEU A 71 -18.39 11.82 7.23
N ALA A 72 -17.62 12.61 6.49
CA ALA A 72 -17.79 14.05 6.36
C ALA A 72 -17.11 14.62 5.09
N GLN A 73 -17.19 15.94 4.92
CA GLN A 73 -16.56 16.69 3.83
C GLN A 73 -15.63 17.78 4.42
N GLY A 74 -14.59 18.17 3.67
CA GLY A 74 -13.62 19.16 4.14
C GLY A 74 -14.23 20.55 4.35
N GLN A 75 -15.16 20.97 3.48
CA GLN A 75 -15.89 22.24 3.55
C GLN A 75 -14.98 23.48 3.65
N GLY A 76 -13.83 23.46 2.97
CA GLY A 76 -12.86 24.55 2.99
C GLY A 76 -12.01 24.63 4.25
N ARG A 77 -12.17 23.72 5.21
CA ARG A 77 -11.30 23.63 6.39
C ARG A 77 -9.86 23.36 5.96
N ARG A 78 -8.91 23.82 6.78
CA ARG A 78 -7.49 23.56 6.56
C ARG A 78 -7.16 22.09 6.80
N ALA A 79 -6.25 21.54 6.01
CA ALA A 79 -5.66 20.23 6.28
C ALA A 79 -4.14 20.25 6.12
N TYR A 80 -3.41 19.79 7.13
CA TYR A 80 -1.99 19.45 7.01
C TYR A 80 -1.85 18.01 6.54
N CYS A 81 -1.14 17.82 5.44
CA CYS A 81 -0.97 16.51 4.82
C CYS A 81 0.51 16.15 4.80
N VAL A 82 0.84 14.89 5.11
CA VAL A 82 2.24 14.45 5.19
C VAL A 82 3.04 14.70 3.90
N GLY A 83 2.41 14.63 2.73
CA GLY A 83 3.07 14.89 1.45
C GLY A 83 2.08 15.18 0.32
N GLN A 84 2.61 15.42 -0.87
CA GLN A 84 1.85 15.91 -2.03
C GLN A 84 0.66 15.01 -2.42
N ARG A 85 0.84 13.68 -2.43
CA ARG A 85 -0.23 12.74 -2.81
C ARG A 85 -1.41 12.78 -1.84
N THR A 86 -1.12 12.91 -0.54
CA THR A 86 -2.16 13.05 0.50
C THR A 86 -2.83 14.42 0.42
N ALA A 87 -2.06 15.49 0.21
CA ALA A 87 -2.59 16.84 0.03
C ALA A 87 -3.53 16.93 -1.17
N GLN A 88 -3.18 16.29 -2.28
CA GLN A 88 -4.03 16.25 -3.46
C GLN A 88 -5.37 15.56 -3.18
N ALA A 89 -5.35 14.38 -2.54
CA ALA A 89 -6.56 13.69 -2.13
C ALA A 89 -7.41 14.55 -1.16
N ALA A 90 -6.77 15.25 -0.22
CA ALA A 90 -7.48 16.12 0.72
C ALA A 90 -8.15 17.32 0.02
N ARG A 91 -7.53 17.89 -1.01
CA ARG A 91 -8.17 18.94 -1.84
C ARG A 91 -9.38 18.40 -2.58
N GLU A 92 -9.28 17.20 -3.14
CA GLU A 92 -10.41 16.51 -3.78
C GLU A 92 -11.54 16.20 -2.78
N ALA A 93 -11.20 16.03 -1.50
CA ALA A 93 -12.16 15.91 -0.39
C ALA A 93 -12.70 17.26 0.13
N GLY A 94 -12.35 18.38 -0.50
CA GLY A 94 -12.85 19.71 -0.19
C GLY A 94 -12.11 20.43 0.93
N PHE A 95 -10.88 20.06 1.25
CA PHE A 95 -10.02 20.81 2.18
C PHE A 95 -9.13 21.84 1.47
N ASP A 96 -8.77 22.90 2.19
CA ASP A 96 -7.61 23.74 1.85
C ASP A 96 -6.33 23.07 2.38
N ALA A 97 -5.75 22.18 1.56
CA ALA A 97 -4.69 21.27 2.00
C ALA A 97 -3.26 21.81 1.75
N ILE A 98 -2.46 21.80 2.81
CA ILE A 98 -1.03 22.12 2.82
C ILE A 98 -0.23 20.82 2.79
N ALA A 99 0.67 20.70 1.82
CA ALA A 99 1.56 19.55 1.70
C ALA A 99 2.82 19.73 2.55
N GLY A 100 3.14 18.73 3.36
CA GLY A 100 4.34 18.61 4.15
C GLY A 100 5.48 17.87 3.44
N PRO A 101 6.54 17.52 4.20
CA PRO A 101 7.83 17.06 3.66
C PRO A 101 7.87 15.57 3.25
N GLY A 102 6.91 14.75 3.66
CA GLY A 102 6.79 13.34 3.30
C GLY A 102 6.78 12.37 4.47
N ASP A 103 7.09 12.83 5.69
CA ASP A 103 7.07 12.05 6.92
C ASP A 103 6.31 12.75 8.06
N ALA A 104 5.79 11.97 9.01
CA ALA A 104 4.93 12.47 10.07
C ALA A 104 5.67 13.29 11.13
N GLU A 105 6.96 13.01 11.34
CA GLU A 105 7.78 13.70 12.33
C GLU A 105 8.06 15.13 11.87
N ALA A 106 8.60 15.32 10.67
CA ALA A 106 8.85 16.62 10.09
C ALA A 106 7.55 17.38 9.75
N LEU A 107 6.44 16.67 9.50
CA LEU A 107 5.12 17.31 9.45
C LEU A 107 4.76 17.94 10.80
N SER A 108 4.99 17.25 11.91
CA SER A 108 4.71 17.80 13.25
C SER A 108 5.55 19.04 13.55
N GLU A 109 6.82 19.07 13.12
CA GLU A 109 7.70 20.23 13.26
C GLU A 109 7.22 21.41 12.42
N MET A 110 6.79 21.16 11.18
CA MET A 110 6.22 22.18 10.31
C MET A 110 4.95 22.78 10.92
N ILE A 111 4.07 21.95 11.49
CA ILE A 111 2.85 22.41 12.18
C ILE A 111 3.24 23.26 13.39
N ALA A 112 4.20 22.79 14.20
CA ALA A 112 4.64 23.48 15.40
C ALA A 112 5.22 24.89 15.14
N GLN A 113 5.78 25.13 13.96
CA GLN A 113 6.30 26.43 13.57
C GLN A 113 5.24 27.40 13.02
N ARG A 114 4.08 26.88 12.59
CA ARG A 114 3.07 27.65 11.84
C ARG A 114 1.78 27.88 12.59
N GLU A 115 1.34 26.91 13.38
CA GLU A 115 0.10 27.01 14.12
C GLU A 115 0.32 27.67 15.48
N LEU A 116 -0.48 28.69 15.75
CA LEU A 116 -0.41 29.51 16.97
C LEU A 116 -1.65 29.33 17.87
N GLY A 117 -2.59 28.45 17.47
CA GLY A 117 -3.80 28.12 18.23
C GLY A 117 -4.87 27.45 17.37
N GLY A 118 -5.90 26.90 18.03
CA GLY A 118 -6.99 26.17 17.39
C GLY A 118 -6.84 24.65 17.56
N LYS A 119 -7.97 23.95 17.66
CA LYS A 119 -8.01 22.50 17.87
C LYS A 119 -7.73 21.75 16.58
N LEU A 120 -6.66 20.96 16.58
CA LEU A 120 -6.28 20.09 15.47
C LEU A 120 -6.90 18.70 15.68
N LEU A 121 -7.36 18.08 14.58
CA LEU A 121 -7.83 16.71 14.59
C LEU A 121 -6.95 15.85 13.68
N PHE A 122 -6.23 14.91 14.30
CA PHE A 122 -5.45 13.91 13.59
C PHE A 122 -6.34 12.73 13.18
N LEU A 123 -6.71 12.70 11.90
CA LEU A 123 -7.50 11.63 11.31
C LEU A 123 -6.56 10.50 10.86
N ARG A 124 -6.62 9.36 11.56
CA ARG A 124 -5.61 8.30 11.46
C ARG A 124 -6.19 6.90 11.37
N GLY A 125 -5.32 5.96 11.02
CA GLY A 125 -5.58 4.54 11.15
C GLY A 125 -5.35 4.07 12.59
N GLU A 126 -5.85 2.88 12.93
CA GLU A 126 -5.65 2.26 14.23
C GLU A 126 -4.15 2.12 14.57
N GLN A 127 -3.32 1.80 13.58
CA GLN A 127 -1.87 1.72 13.72
C GLN A 127 -1.19 2.95 13.11
N VAL A 128 -0.21 3.53 13.83
CA VAL A 128 0.68 4.58 13.31
C VAL A 128 2.13 4.22 13.54
N ALA A 129 3.01 4.74 12.69
CA ALA A 129 4.45 4.63 12.84
C ALA A 129 5.06 5.70 13.76
N PHE A 130 4.32 6.79 13.99
CA PHE A 130 4.77 7.95 14.77
C PHE A 130 3.58 8.55 15.53
N ASP A 131 3.77 8.84 16.82
CA ASP A 131 2.74 9.47 17.65
C ASP A 131 2.72 10.99 17.45
N LEU A 132 2.03 11.40 16.39
CA LEU A 132 1.92 12.81 16.00
C LEU A 132 1.10 13.63 17.01
N GLU A 133 0.07 13.02 17.61
CA GLU A 133 -0.77 13.68 18.60
C GLU A 133 0.04 14.00 19.86
N GLU A 134 0.74 13.02 20.43
CA GLU A 134 1.58 13.24 21.62
C GLU A 134 2.65 14.29 21.33
N ARG A 135 3.28 14.24 20.15
CA ARG A 135 4.31 15.19 19.75
C ARG A 135 3.80 16.64 19.70
N LEU A 136 2.63 16.87 19.10
CA LEU A 136 2.05 18.22 18.99
C LEU A 136 1.53 18.72 20.35
N ASN A 137 0.86 17.85 21.12
CA ASN A 137 0.43 18.20 22.47
C ASN A 137 1.62 18.56 23.38
N SER A 138 2.74 17.84 23.27
CA SER A 138 3.98 18.17 23.98
C SER A 138 4.60 19.51 23.57
N ALA A 139 4.30 19.97 22.35
CA ALA A 139 4.70 21.29 21.85
C ALA A 139 3.68 22.40 22.22
N GLY A 140 2.64 22.08 22.99
CA GLY A 140 1.61 23.04 23.41
C GLY A 140 0.50 23.27 22.37
N ILE A 141 0.37 22.39 21.37
CA ILE A 141 -0.65 22.50 20.33
C ILE A 141 -1.74 21.48 20.56
N GLU A 142 -2.94 21.96 20.91
CA GLU A 142 -4.11 21.13 21.19
C GLU A 142 -4.47 20.25 19.99
N THR A 143 -4.21 18.95 20.14
CA THR A 143 -4.44 17.95 19.11
C THR A 143 -5.17 16.75 19.72
N GLU A 144 -6.21 16.29 19.03
CA GLU A 144 -6.92 15.04 19.33
C GLU A 144 -6.81 14.10 18.14
N SER A 145 -6.77 12.77 18.36
CA SER A 145 -6.89 11.80 17.26
C SER A 145 -8.31 11.23 17.12
N ALA A 146 -8.73 11.03 15.88
CA ALA A 146 -9.84 10.15 15.54
C ALA A 146 -9.33 8.97 14.71
N ILE A 147 -9.53 7.76 15.23
CA ILE A 147 -9.24 6.51 14.51
C ILE A 147 -10.42 6.22 13.59
N ILE A 148 -10.24 6.43 12.29
CA ILE A 148 -11.34 6.39 11.30
C ILE A 148 -11.22 5.22 10.31
N TYR A 149 -10.16 4.45 10.40
CA TYR A 149 -10.02 3.18 9.69
C TYR A 149 -9.08 2.25 10.46
N ARG A 150 -9.15 0.97 10.14
CA ARG A 150 -8.16 -0.01 10.56
C ARG A 150 -7.65 -0.81 9.37
N GLN A 151 -6.46 -1.38 9.52
CA GLN A 151 -5.86 -2.24 8.52
C GLN A 151 -6.08 -3.69 8.94
N VAL A 152 -6.89 -4.43 8.19
CA VAL A 152 -7.20 -5.84 8.50
C VAL A 152 -6.42 -6.78 7.58
N SER A 153 -5.97 -7.91 8.14
CA SER A 153 -5.40 -9.01 7.37
C SER A 153 -6.52 -9.80 6.71
N ARG A 154 -6.32 -10.18 5.44
CA ARG A 154 -7.23 -11.06 4.70
C ARG A 154 -6.48 -12.29 4.21
N PRO A 155 -7.12 -13.47 4.19
CA PRO A 155 -6.58 -14.61 3.47
C PRO A 155 -6.56 -14.30 1.97
N LEU A 156 -5.75 -15.05 1.23
CA LEU A 156 -5.85 -15.06 -0.23
C LEU A 156 -7.23 -15.55 -0.66
N SER A 157 -7.74 -15.02 -1.77
CA SER A 157 -8.98 -15.49 -2.38
C SER A 157 -8.87 -16.97 -2.78
N ASP A 158 -10.01 -17.66 -2.90
CA ASP A 158 -10.03 -19.07 -3.32
C ASP A 158 -9.35 -19.27 -4.67
N GLU A 159 -9.50 -18.31 -5.59
CA GLU A 159 -8.85 -18.28 -6.89
C GLU A 159 -7.31 -18.20 -6.77
N ALA A 160 -6.80 -17.28 -5.94
CA ALA A 160 -5.37 -17.14 -5.70
C ALA A 160 -4.79 -18.38 -5.02
N GLN A 161 -5.51 -18.96 -4.06
CA GLN A 161 -5.10 -20.20 -3.41
C GLN A 161 -5.08 -21.39 -4.38
N ALA A 162 -6.06 -21.48 -5.30
CA ALA A 162 -6.10 -22.52 -6.32
C ALA A 162 -4.87 -22.44 -7.25
N VAL A 163 -4.49 -21.24 -7.68
CA VAL A 163 -3.30 -21.01 -8.48
C VAL A 163 -2.01 -21.36 -7.73
N LEU A 164 -1.93 -21.06 -6.43
CA LEU A 164 -0.79 -21.43 -5.59
C LEU A 164 -0.71 -22.93 -5.25
N ARG A 165 -1.73 -23.73 -5.60
CA ARG A 165 -1.71 -25.20 -5.52
C ARG A 165 -1.58 -25.87 -6.89
N ALA A 166 -1.63 -25.10 -7.97
CA ALA A 166 -1.47 -25.59 -9.34
C ALA A 166 0.00 -25.66 -9.75
N SER A 167 0.27 -26.17 -10.96
CA SER A 167 1.63 -26.28 -11.51
C SER A 167 2.04 -25.10 -12.39
N ARG A 168 1.09 -24.21 -12.74
CA ARG A 168 1.35 -23.06 -13.61
C ARG A 168 2.24 -22.04 -12.89
N PRO A 169 3.32 -21.53 -13.51
CA PRO A 169 4.17 -20.52 -12.90
C PRO A 169 3.41 -19.24 -12.48
N VAL A 170 3.84 -18.63 -11.39
CA VAL A 170 3.22 -17.42 -10.82
C VAL A 170 4.26 -16.32 -10.62
N LEU A 171 3.97 -15.13 -11.16
CA LEU A 171 4.69 -13.90 -10.88
C LEU A 171 4.05 -13.21 -9.67
N VAL A 172 4.85 -12.86 -8.66
CA VAL A 172 4.35 -12.24 -7.43
C VAL A 172 5.16 -10.98 -7.13
N PRO A 173 4.64 -9.77 -7.41
CA PRO A 173 5.24 -8.53 -6.94
C PRO A 173 4.90 -8.28 -5.46
N ILE A 174 5.93 -8.12 -4.62
CA ILE A 174 5.81 -7.84 -3.18
C ILE A 174 6.40 -6.46 -2.85
N PHE A 175 5.58 -5.63 -2.19
CA PHE A 175 5.84 -4.19 -2.04
C PHE A 175 6.26 -3.78 -0.62
N SER A 176 6.24 -4.69 0.36
CA SER A 176 6.67 -4.37 1.72
C SER A 176 7.08 -5.62 2.51
N PRO A 177 7.90 -5.48 3.56
CA PRO A 177 8.26 -6.61 4.43
C PRO A 177 7.03 -7.30 5.03
N ASN A 178 6.06 -6.51 5.51
CA ASN A 178 4.81 -7.06 6.06
C ASN A 178 4.00 -7.85 5.02
N ALA A 179 4.00 -7.41 3.75
CA ALA A 179 3.35 -8.16 2.67
C ALA A 179 4.10 -9.46 2.35
N ALA A 180 5.43 -9.46 2.44
CA ALA A 180 6.23 -10.68 2.29
C ALA A 180 5.89 -11.71 3.38
N ASP A 181 5.90 -11.30 4.64
CA ASP A 181 5.58 -12.19 5.76
C ASP A 181 4.15 -12.77 5.63
N ARG A 182 3.18 -11.93 5.27
CA ARG A 182 1.80 -12.38 5.03
C ARG A 182 1.69 -13.34 3.85
N PHE A 183 2.41 -13.08 2.76
CA PHE A 183 2.41 -13.95 1.59
C PHE A 183 2.98 -15.32 1.94
N LEU A 184 4.10 -15.37 2.65
CA LEU A 184 4.72 -16.63 3.10
C LEU A 184 3.77 -17.44 3.98
N ASN A 185 3.09 -16.79 4.93
CA ASN A 185 2.10 -17.43 5.80
C ASN A 185 0.86 -17.93 5.04
N SER A 186 0.63 -17.46 3.80
CA SER A 186 -0.47 -17.88 2.94
C SER A 186 -0.11 -18.97 1.92
N LEU A 187 1.18 -19.33 1.81
CA LEU A 187 1.62 -20.38 0.90
C LEU A 187 1.14 -21.76 1.40
N PRO A 188 0.65 -22.65 0.52
CA PRO A 188 0.31 -24.02 0.91
C PRO A 188 1.58 -24.80 1.28
N ASP A 189 1.48 -25.84 2.12
CA ASP A 189 2.65 -26.61 2.55
C ASP A 189 3.37 -27.31 1.39
N ALA A 190 2.62 -28.02 0.53
CA ALA A 190 3.06 -28.58 -0.75
C ALA A 190 1.86 -29.18 -1.53
N PRO A 191 1.96 -29.34 -2.87
CA PRO A 191 2.95 -28.75 -3.79
C PRO A 191 2.68 -27.26 -4.07
N LYS A 192 3.72 -26.53 -4.49
CA LYS A 192 3.68 -25.11 -4.87
C LYS A 192 4.03 -24.96 -6.36
N PRO A 193 3.48 -23.97 -7.08
CA PRO A 193 3.92 -23.66 -8.44
C PRO A 193 5.34 -23.08 -8.43
N PRO A 194 5.99 -23.02 -9.60
CA PRO A 194 7.17 -22.18 -9.79
C PRO A 194 6.86 -20.71 -9.44
N LEU A 195 7.45 -20.21 -8.35
CA LEU A 195 7.25 -18.84 -7.86
C LEU A 195 8.39 -17.93 -8.32
N PHE A 196 8.03 -16.86 -9.01
CA PHE A 196 8.92 -15.81 -9.48
C PHE A 196 8.54 -14.51 -8.78
N VAL A 197 9.37 -14.03 -7.85
CA VAL A 197 8.99 -12.95 -6.95
C VAL A 197 9.80 -11.70 -7.25
N ALA A 198 9.11 -10.59 -7.50
CA ALA A 198 9.74 -9.28 -7.55
C ALA A 198 9.60 -8.63 -6.17
N ALA A 199 10.70 -8.17 -5.59
CA ALA A 199 10.74 -7.53 -4.28
C ALA A 199 11.07 -6.03 -4.44
N MET A 200 10.27 -5.15 -3.84
CA MET A 200 10.45 -3.70 -3.99
C MET A 200 11.76 -3.16 -3.40
N SER A 201 12.37 -3.89 -2.47
CA SER A 201 13.67 -3.51 -1.87
C SER A 201 14.37 -4.71 -1.23
N GLU A 202 15.63 -4.54 -0.83
CA GLU A 202 16.38 -5.56 -0.10
C GLU A 202 15.71 -5.93 1.24
N ALA A 203 15.04 -4.97 1.89
CA ALA A 203 14.27 -5.24 3.10
C ALA A 203 13.11 -6.21 2.84
N VAL A 204 12.47 -6.15 1.67
CA VAL A 204 11.45 -7.12 1.25
C VAL A 204 12.09 -8.46 0.90
N ALA A 205 13.17 -8.44 0.10
CA ALA A 205 13.87 -9.63 -0.36
C ALA A 205 14.40 -10.47 0.81
N SER A 206 14.93 -9.83 1.86
CA SER A 206 15.45 -10.51 3.04
C SER A 206 14.41 -11.36 3.77
N ARG A 207 13.12 -10.95 3.76
CA ARG A 207 12.01 -11.74 4.33
C ARG A 207 11.73 -13.01 3.53
N LEU A 208 12.00 -12.99 2.22
CA LEU A 208 11.69 -14.05 1.27
C LEU A 208 12.83 -15.07 1.10
N LYS A 209 14.02 -14.81 1.65
CA LYS A 209 15.22 -15.66 1.46
C LYS A 209 15.07 -17.10 1.96
N SER A 210 14.24 -17.33 2.98
CA SER A 210 13.99 -18.66 3.53
C SER A 210 12.97 -19.47 2.72
N ALA A 211 12.31 -18.87 1.74
CA ALA A 211 11.27 -19.51 0.97
C ALA A 211 11.83 -20.25 -0.26
N SER A 212 11.22 -21.39 -0.59
CA SER A 212 11.51 -22.12 -1.83
C SER A 212 10.92 -21.40 -3.04
N LEU A 213 11.62 -20.38 -3.53
CA LEU A 213 11.27 -19.61 -4.72
C LEU A 213 12.14 -20.07 -5.91
N CYS A 214 11.60 -20.06 -7.13
CA CYS A 214 12.40 -20.32 -8.33
C CYS A 214 13.36 -19.16 -8.60
N HIS A 215 12.83 -17.92 -8.53
CA HIS A 215 13.63 -16.72 -8.65
C HIS A 215 13.09 -15.60 -7.77
N LEU A 216 14.02 -14.79 -7.26
CA LEU A 216 13.75 -13.56 -6.52
C LEU A 216 14.57 -12.45 -7.20
N GLU A 217 13.91 -11.35 -7.55
CA GLU A 217 14.54 -10.18 -8.18
C GLU A 217 14.19 -8.92 -7.39
N VAL A 218 15.19 -8.11 -7.07
CA VAL A 218 14.99 -6.84 -6.36
C VAL A 218 14.78 -5.72 -7.38
N ALA A 219 13.74 -4.92 -7.19
CA ALA A 219 13.49 -3.75 -8.02
C ALA A 219 14.68 -2.77 -7.96
N PRO A 220 15.14 -2.23 -9.10
CA PRO A 220 16.24 -1.27 -9.14
C PRO A 220 15.91 0.05 -8.43
N HIS A 221 14.62 0.34 -8.25
CA HIS A 221 14.10 1.48 -7.50
C HIS A 221 12.78 1.10 -6.81
N PRO A 222 12.47 1.66 -5.63
CA PRO A 222 11.33 1.23 -4.80
C PRO A 222 10.01 1.87 -5.25
N ASP A 223 9.71 1.80 -6.54
CA ASP A 223 8.50 2.34 -7.14
C ASP A 223 7.84 1.35 -8.12
N ALA A 224 6.72 1.77 -8.72
CA ALA A 224 5.98 0.92 -9.65
C ALA A 224 6.77 0.57 -10.92
N GLN A 225 7.57 1.49 -11.46
CA GLN A 225 8.39 1.22 -12.64
C GLN A 225 9.50 0.23 -12.31
N GLY A 226 10.12 0.34 -11.13
CA GLY A 226 11.19 -0.57 -10.72
C GLY A 226 10.68 -1.99 -10.54
N MET A 227 9.46 -2.11 -9.99
CA MET A 227 8.77 -3.39 -9.91
C MET A 227 8.48 -3.99 -11.29
N LEU A 228 8.07 -3.18 -12.26
CA LEU A 228 7.86 -3.64 -13.64
C LEU A 228 9.19 -4.06 -14.30
N ASP A 229 10.30 -3.36 -14.04
CA ASP A 229 11.63 -3.74 -14.52
C ASP A 229 12.07 -5.09 -13.96
N ALA A 230 11.90 -5.33 -12.66
CA ALA A 230 12.19 -6.62 -12.03
C ALA A 230 11.33 -7.75 -12.61
N LEU A 231 10.04 -7.50 -12.86
CA LEU A 231 9.16 -8.48 -13.51
C LEU A 231 9.63 -8.82 -14.93
N ALA A 232 10.16 -7.86 -15.69
CA ALA A 232 10.72 -8.12 -17.02
C ALA A 232 11.93 -9.06 -16.97
N VAL A 233 12.81 -8.89 -15.97
CA VAL A 233 13.96 -9.79 -15.74
C VAL A 233 13.49 -11.20 -15.39
N LEU A 234 12.53 -11.33 -14.47
CA LEU A 234 11.96 -12.62 -14.08
C LEU A 234 11.34 -13.36 -15.27
N LEU A 235 10.64 -12.64 -16.14
CA LEU A 235 10.03 -13.19 -17.36
C LEU A 235 11.08 -13.70 -18.36
N GLN A 236 12.23 -13.05 -18.46
CA GLN A 236 13.33 -13.56 -19.30
C GLN A 236 13.90 -14.86 -18.74
N ARG A 237 14.08 -14.94 -17.41
CA ARG A 237 14.55 -16.17 -16.74
C ARG A 237 13.57 -17.32 -16.87
N GLN A 238 12.26 -17.04 -16.74
CA GLN A 238 11.21 -18.04 -16.89
C GLN A 238 11.20 -18.68 -18.29
N LYS A 239 11.53 -17.93 -19.34
CA LYS A 239 11.61 -18.46 -20.71
C LYS A 239 12.88 -19.27 -20.98
N ALA A 240 13.91 -19.12 -20.14
CA ALA A 240 15.22 -19.74 -20.33
C ALA A 240 15.39 -21.07 -19.59
N GLY A 241 14.50 -21.38 -18.63
CA GLY A 241 14.46 -22.65 -17.90
C GLY A 241 13.27 -23.50 -18.30
#